data_AF-A0A1V0Q2S8-F1
#
_entry.id   AF-A0A1V0Q2S8-F1
#
_cell.length_a   1.000
_cell.length_b   1.000
_cell.length_c   1.000
_cell.angle_alpha   90.00
_cell.angle_beta   90.00
_cell.angle_gamma   90.00
#
_symmetry.space_group_name_H-M   'P 1'
#
loop_
_entity.id
_entity.type
_entity.pdbx_description
1 polymer ?
#
loop_
_entity_poly.entity_id
_entity_poly.type
_entity_poly.pdbx_seq_one_letter_code
_entity_poly.pdbx_strand_id
1 'polypeptide(L)'
;MFPGEGNIPIVSAFLNTKICDEALAAINPTVTTQPGDVARFPWLTSAIQGAEKEILQVGAKAIQTAKSDWDAYETSWDFTTLPLLSPEHRGETLAESYATLRAHWQSMTDEMQTLEEENNRIFIDAYGLSAELTPEVPLEEITLTCNPAYRYGVKGSEADRETRLRTDTMAEFLSYAVGCMFGRYSLDAPGLILANQGERLEDYLARVPEPTFAPDADNVIPVLDGDWFPDDITERFRLFLRVTFGEAHFRENLRYIEDALGKDIRKYFTKDFYADHVKRYKKRPIYWMFSSPKGTFNALIYMHRYRGDTVSVILNDYLREFISKLESERGRLEKLSDDPSASQGQRTKALKDMAIIVKHIDELNEWERDVVFPLAQAKIEIDLDDGVKANYPKFGAALKKIPGLEAKDD
;
A
#
# COMPACT_ATOMS: atom_id res chain seq x y z
N MET A 1 33.49 20.65 6.91
CA MET A 1 33.18 22.10 6.78
C MET A 1 31.79 22.16 6.16
N PHE A 2 30.74 22.25 6.98
CA PHE A 2 29.38 22.45 6.47
C PHE A 2 28.89 23.79 7.00
N PRO A 3 28.50 24.75 6.16
CA PRO A 3 28.07 26.05 6.62
C PRO A 3 26.59 25.99 7.06
N GLY A 4 26.08 27.05 7.72
CA GLY A 4 24.73 27.07 8.33
C GLY A 4 23.58 26.71 7.38
N GLU A 5 22.37 26.52 7.91
CA GLU A 5 21.17 25.93 7.24
C GLU A 5 20.91 26.39 5.80
N GLY A 6 21.26 27.63 5.43
CA GLY A 6 21.13 28.14 4.06
C GLY A 6 21.98 27.44 2.98
N ASN A 7 22.90 26.55 3.35
CA ASN A 7 23.80 25.87 2.41
C ASN A 7 23.43 24.42 2.11
N ILE A 8 22.35 23.90 2.71
CA ILE A 8 21.91 22.52 2.53
C ILE A 8 21.74 22.18 1.04
N PRO A 9 21.05 22.98 0.19
CA PRO A 9 20.86 22.61 -1.22
C PRO A 9 22.18 22.54 -2.00
N ILE A 10 23.15 23.43 -1.72
CA ILE A 10 24.46 23.43 -2.40
C ILE A 10 25.27 22.20 -2.01
N VAL A 11 25.27 21.88 -0.72
CA VAL A 11 25.98 20.70 -0.20
C VAL A 11 25.34 19.43 -0.73
N SER A 12 24.01 19.33 -0.71
CA SER A 12 23.27 18.21 -1.29
C SER A 12 23.56 18.06 -2.78
N ALA A 13 23.57 19.16 -3.54
CA ALA A 13 23.94 19.14 -4.95
C ALA A 13 25.35 18.57 -5.15
N PHE A 14 26.35 19.09 -4.43
CA PHE A 14 27.72 18.59 -4.53
C PHE A 14 27.86 17.10 -4.19
N LEU A 15 27.25 16.66 -3.09
CA LEU A 15 27.35 15.27 -2.62
C LEU A 15 26.69 14.25 -3.56
N ASN A 16 25.76 14.68 -4.41
CA ASN A 16 25.11 13.86 -5.43
C ASN A 16 25.73 14.11 -6.83
N THR A 17 27.05 14.29 -6.89
CA THR A 17 27.79 14.36 -8.16
C THR A 17 28.70 13.16 -8.33
N LYS A 18 29.00 12.82 -9.59
CA LYS A 18 30.01 11.79 -9.92
C LYS A 18 31.40 12.09 -9.36
N ILE A 19 31.72 13.36 -9.12
CA ILE A 19 32.98 13.75 -8.46
C ILE A 19 33.04 13.17 -7.05
N CYS A 20 31.93 13.22 -6.31
CA CYS A 20 31.86 12.67 -4.97
C CYS A 20 31.90 11.13 -4.98
N ASP A 21 31.32 10.47 -5.98
CA ASP A 21 31.40 9.02 -6.12
C ASP A 21 32.85 8.56 -6.34
N GLU A 22 33.58 9.22 -7.25
CA GLU A 22 35.01 8.93 -7.48
C GLU A 22 35.88 9.29 -6.28
N ALA A 23 35.59 10.42 -5.62
CA ALA A 23 36.30 10.81 -4.40
C ALA A 23 36.08 9.79 -3.28
N LEU A 24 34.85 9.30 -3.11
CA LEU A 24 34.54 8.28 -2.13
C LEU A 24 35.26 6.97 -2.45
N ALA A 25 35.24 6.52 -3.70
CA ALA A 25 35.94 5.31 -4.15
C ALA A 25 37.45 5.39 -3.88
N ALA A 26 38.05 6.57 -4.03
CA ALA A 26 39.47 6.80 -3.75
C ALA A 26 39.79 6.92 -2.24
N ILE A 27 38.91 7.54 -1.45
CA ILE A 27 39.12 7.81 -0.03
C ILE A 27 38.81 6.60 0.84
N ASN A 28 37.70 5.91 0.53
CA ASN A 28 37.17 4.79 1.27
C ASN A 28 36.46 3.81 0.31
N PRO A 29 37.17 2.80 -0.22
CA PRO A 29 36.61 1.82 -1.15
C PRO A 29 35.75 0.75 -0.45
N THR A 30 35.25 1.03 0.76
CA THR A 30 34.38 0.12 1.51
C THR A 30 32.93 0.62 1.48
N VAL A 31 31.99 -0.25 1.82
CA VAL A 31 30.55 0.09 1.85
C VAL A 31 30.21 1.09 2.97
N THR A 32 31.08 1.22 3.97
CA THR A 32 30.80 2.07 5.14
C THR A 32 31.39 3.46 4.93
N THR A 33 30.54 4.47 4.74
CA THR A 33 30.96 5.89 4.68
C THR A 33 30.79 6.54 6.04
N GLN A 34 31.85 7.17 6.57
CA GLN A 34 31.82 7.91 7.83
C GLN A 34 31.87 9.42 7.61
N PRO A 35 31.39 10.25 8.56
CA PRO A 35 31.48 11.71 8.43
C PRO A 35 32.91 12.23 8.20
N GLY A 36 33.91 11.53 8.75
CA GLY A 36 35.32 11.84 8.53
C GLY A 36 35.79 11.59 7.08
N ASP A 37 35.17 10.66 6.36
CA ASP A 37 35.46 10.40 4.94
C ASP A 37 34.90 11.53 4.08
N VAL A 38 33.63 11.89 4.29
CA VAL A 38 32.96 12.99 3.58
C VAL A 38 33.67 14.33 3.83
N ALA A 39 34.18 14.55 5.04
CA ALA A 39 34.95 15.75 5.37
C ALA A 39 36.26 15.91 4.57
N ARG A 40 36.72 14.84 3.92
CA ARG A 40 37.92 14.83 3.05
C ARG A 40 37.59 15.07 1.58
N PHE A 41 36.31 15.20 1.20
CA PHE A 41 35.92 15.49 -0.18
C PHE A 41 36.44 16.85 -0.63
N PRO A 42 36.87 16.99 -1.90
CA PRO A 42 37.42 18.24 -2.40
C PRO A 42 36.32 19.30 -2.52
N TRP A 43 36.29 20.26 -1.60
CA TRP A 43 35.36 21.40 -1.63
C TRP A 43 36.06 22.66 -2.12
N LEU A 44 35.85 23.04 -3.38
CA LEU A 44 36.51 24.19 -4.02
C LEU A 44 35.58 25.40 -4.05
N THR A 45 35.47 26.13 -2.92
CA THR A 45 34.56 27.28 -2.79
C THR A 45 34.75 28.34 -3.89
N SER A 46 36.00 28.63 -4.27
CA SER A 46 36.30 29.60 -5.33
C SER A 46 35.87 29.12 -6.73
N ALA A 47 35.82 27.81 -6.96
CA ALA A 47 35.44 27.24 -8.25
C ALA A 47 33.92 27.32 -8.46
N ILE A 48 33.14 27.14 -7.39
CA ILE A 48 31.67 27.11 -7.47
C ILE A 48 31.01 28.47 -7.28
N GLN A 49 31.74 29.50 -6.84
CA GLN A 49 31.20 30.83 -6.54
C GLN A 49 30.47 31.47 -7.73
N GLY A 50 30.94 31.23 -8.96
CA GLY A 50 30.31 31.75 -10.18
C GLY A 50 28.99 31.04 -10.56
N ALA A 51 28.80 29.81 -10.10
CA ALA A 51 27.65 28.97 -10.41
C ALA A 51 26.71 28.75 -9.21
N GLU A 52 26.97 29.40 -8.07
CA GLU A 52 26.25 29.17 -6.80
C GLU A 52 24.72 29.26 -6.96
N LYS A 53 24.24 30.26 -7.70
CA LYS A 53 22.80 30.44 -7.95
C LYS A 53 22.21 29.29 -8.78
N GLU A 54 22.94 28.80 -9.76
CA GLU A 54 22.52 27.70 -10.64
C GLU A 54 22.47 26.38 -9.84
N ILE A 55 23.51 26.11 -9.04
CA ILE A 55 23.58 24.96 -8.13
C ILE A 55 22.39 24.99 -7.15
N LEU A 56 22.10 26.15 -6.55
CA LEU A 56 20.95 26.32 -5.65
C LEU A 56 19.64 25.99 -6.35
N GLN A 57 19.45 26.45 -7.60
CA GLN A 57 18.23 26.21 -8.36
C GLN A 57 18.07 24.73 -8.73
N VAL A 58 19.12 24.10 -9.25
CA VAL A 58 19.13 22.68 -9.61
C VAL A 58 18.88 21.82 -8.37
N GLY A 59 19.64 22.03 -7.30
CA GLY A 59 19.51 21.28 -6.05
C GLY A 59 18.13 21.44 -5.40
N ALA A 60 17.60 22.65 -5.32
CA ALA A 60 16.27 22.89 -4.74
C ALA A 60 15.16 22.19 -5.56
N LYS A 61 15.26 22.22 -6.90
CA LYS A 61 14.29 21.59 -7.77
C LYS A 61 14.36 20.06 -7.69
N ALA A 62 15.56 19.48 -7.69
CA ALA A 62 15.74 18.03 -7.49
C ALA A 62 15.16 17.57 -6.15
N ILE A 63 15.46 18.29 -5.05
CA ILE A 63 14.89 17.98 -3.73
C ILE A 63 13.35 18.04 -3.76
N GLN A 64 12.78 19.06 -4.38
CA GLN A 64 11.32 19.21 -4.46
C GLN A 64 10.68 18.08 -5.28
N THR A 65 11.27 17.70 -6.41
CA THR A 65 10.79 16.60 -7.25
C THR A 65 10.85 15.27 -6.51
N ALA A 66 11.98 14.96 -5.86
CA ALA A 66 12.14 13.75 -5.06
C ALA A 66 11.16 13.68 -3.88
N LYS A 67 10.91 14.82 -3.22
CA LYS A 67 9.89 14.91 -2.16
C LYS A 67 8.49 14.63 -2.71
N SER A 68 8.13 15.23 -3.84
CA SER A 68 6.82 15.02 -4.46
C SER A 68 6.59 13.58 -4.89
N ASP A 69 7.62 12.90 -5.42
CA ASP A 69 7.57 11.48 -5.73
C ASP A 69 7.38 10.64 -4.46
N TRP A 70 8.16 10.90 -3.39
CA TRP A 70 8.03 10.16 -2.14
C TRP A 70 6.64 10.32 -1.50
N ASP A 71 6.12 11.54 -1.46
CA ASP A 71 4.83 11.86 -0.82
C ASP A 71 3.61 11.38 -1.62
N ALA A 72 3.82 10.86 -2.82
CA ALA A 72 2.80 10.22 -3.65
C ALA A 72 2.44 8.78 -3.20
N TYR A 73 3.20 8.20 -2.25
CA TYR A 73 3.01 6.82 -1.80
C TYR A 73 2.56 6.74 -0.34
N GLU A 74 1.63 5.83 -0.02
CA GLU A 74 1.03 5.65 1.30
C GLU A 74 2.01 5.42 2.47
N THR A 75 3.25 5.07 2.17
CA THR A 75 4.33 4.87 3.16
C THR A 75 5.02 6.17 3.57
N SER A 76 4.80 7.27 2.85
CA SER A 76 5.26 8.60 3.27
C SER A 76 4.42 9.11 4.44
N TRP A 77 5.05 9.85 5.34
CA TRP A 77 4.38 10.56 6.43
C TRP A 77 3.51 11.72 5.92
N ASP A 78 3.90 12.31 4.78
CA ASP A 78 3.21 13.44 4.16
C ASP A 78 2.24 12.98 3.06
N PHE A 79 1.95 11.67 2.96
CA PHE A 79 0.97 11.16 1.98
C PHE A 79 -0.42 11.74 2.25
N THR A 80 -1.01 12.34 1.22
CA THR A 80 -2.31 13.02 1.31
C THR A 80 -3.42 12.34 0.55
N THR A 81 -3.16 11.95 -0.70
CA THR A 81 -4.13 11.33 -1.59
C THR A 81 -3.40 10.49 -2.63
N LEU A 82 -4.11 9.56 -3.26
CA LEU A 82 -3.55 8.78 -4.35
C LEU A 82 -3.45 9.64 -5.63
N PRO A 83 -2.27 9.77 -6.26
CA PRO A 83 -2.09 10.59 -7.48
C PRO A 83 -3.04 10.22 -8.61
N LEU A 84 -3.41 8.94 -8.72
CA LEU A 84 -4.34 8.42 -9.73
C LEU A 84 -5.74 9.05 -9.65
N LEU A 85 -6.13 9.53 -8.47
CA LEU A 85 -7.41 10.20 -8.22
C LEU A 85 -7.31 11.72 -8.18
N SER A 86 -6.09 12.26 -8.30
CA SER A 86 -5.88 13.71 -8.25
C SER A 86 -6.49 14.39 -9.47
N PRO A 87 -7.14 15.57 -9.34
CA PRO A 87 -7.83 16.23 -10.43
C PRO A 87 -6.98 16.46 -11.68
N GLU A 88 -5.67 16.63 -11.51
CA GLU A 88 -4.69 16.87 -12.58
C GLU A 88 -4.49 15.65 -13.48
N HIS A 89 -4.71 14.45 -12.96
CA HIS A 89 -4.50 13.19 -13.69
C HIS A 89 -5.81 12.50 -14.07
N ARG A 90 -6.93 12.88 -13.45
CA ARG A 90 -8.19 12.16 -13.56
C ARG A 90 -8.86 12.36 -14.93
N GLY A 91 -9.09 11.25 -15.62
CA GLY A 91 -9.93 11.14 -16.83
C GLY A 91 -11.33 10.60 -16.53
N GLU A 92 -12.09 10.28 -17.57
CA GLU A 92 -13.42 9.65 -17.45
C GLU A 92 -13.28 8.18 -17.04
N THR A 93 -12.20 7.53 -17.50
CA THR A 93 -11.85 6.15 -17.16
C THR A 93 -10.58 6.04 -16.31
N LEU A 94 -10.43 4.89 -15.66
CA LEU A 94 -9.23 4.54 -14.92
C LEU A 94 -8.02 4.36 -15.85
N ALA A 95 -8.26 3.86 -17.08
CA ALA A 95 -7.23 3.70 -18.09
C ALA A 95 -6.66 5.05 -18.56
N GLU A 96 -7.53 6.03 -18.81
CA GLU A 96 -7.13 7.40 -19.12
C GLU A 96 -6.39 8.06 -17.95
N SER A 97 -6.89 7.86 -16.72
CA SER A 97 -6.25 8.43 -15.54
C SER A 97 -4.84 7.86 -15.34
N TYR A 98 -4.67 6.56 -15.53
CA TYR A 98 -3.35 5.92 -15.50
C TYR A 98 -2.45 6.44 -16.62
N ALA A 99 -2.97 6.60 -17.84
CA ALA A 99 -2.18 7.11 -18.97
C ALA A 99 -1.67 8.54 -18.71
N THR A 100 -2.53 9.43 -18.19
CA THR A 100 -2.14 10.80 -17.81
C THR A 100 -1.11 10.80 -16.69
N LEU A 101 -1.32 10.00 -15.65
CA LEU A 101 -0.39 9.85 -14.54
C LEU A 101 0.97 9.30 -15.00
N ARG A 102 0.98 8.28 -15.87
CA ARG A 102 2.20 7.70 -16.42
C ARG A 102 2.98 8.70 -17.26
N ALA A 103 2.30 9.53 -18.05
CA ALA A 103 2.93 10.60 -18.81
C ALA A 103 3.55 11.66 -17.88
N HIS A 104 2.85 12.02 -16.80
CA HIS A 104 3.39 12.91 -15.76
C HIS A 104 4.64 12.32 -15.10
N TRP A 105 4.62 11.04 -14.72
CA TRP A 105 5.78 10.34 -14.17
C TRP A 105 6.96 10.27 -15.15
N GLN A 106 6.70 10.12 -16.45
CA GLN A 106 7.77 10.19 -17.46
C GLN A 106 8.42 11.57 -17.44
N SER A 107 7.60 12.63 -17.52
CA SER A 107 8.09 14.01 -17.50
C SER A 107 8.88 14.32 -16.23
N MET A 108 8.44 13.80 -15.08
CA MET A 108 9.13 13.95 -13.80
C MET A 108 10.49 13.25 -13.80
N THR A 109 10.56 12.06 -14.39
CA THR A 109 11.80 11.27 -14.50
C THR A 109 12.79 11.94 -15.47
N ASP A 110 12.32 12.38 -16.63
CA ASP A 110 13.16 13.09 -17.62
C ASP A 110 13.69 14.42 -17.06
N GLU A 111 12.86 15.12 -16.29
CA GLU A 111 13.26 16.35 -15.60
C GLU A 111 14.30 16.09 -14.51
N MET A 112 14.13 15.03 -13.69
CA MET A 112 15.13 14.64 -12.70
C MET A 112 16.45 14.26 -13.36
N GLN A 113 16.42 13.48 -14.45
CA GLN A 113 17.60 13.13 -15.21
C GLN A 113 18.34 14.38 -15.70
N THR A 114 17.60 15.33 -16.30
CA THR A 114 18.18 16.62 -16.73
C THR A 114 18.81 17.38 -15.56
N LEU A 115 18.18 17.38 -14.38
CA LEU A 115 18.71 18.05 -13.20
C LEU A 115 19.98 17.39 -12.66
N GLU A 116 20.04 16.07 -12.62
CA GLU A 116 21.23 15.33 -12.17
C GLU A 116 22.40 15.49 -13.16
N GLU A 117 22.12 15.45 -14.47
CA GLU A 117 23.11 15.69 -15.52
C GLU A 117 23.64 17.12 -15.49
N GLU A 118 22.75 18.10 -15.30
CA GLU A 118 23.14 19.49 -15.18
C GLU A 118 23.95 19.76 -13.91
N ASN A 119 23.57 19.13 -12.79
CA ASN A 119 24.33 19.17 -11.56
C ASN A 119 25.76 18.63 -11.79
N ASN A 120 25.87 17.46 -12.43
CA ASN A 120 27.17 16.89 -12.78
C ASN A 120 27.96 17.84 -13.69
N ARG A 121 27.35 18.40 -14.73
CA ARG A 121 28.00 19.32 -15.67
C ARG A 121 28.60 20.53 -14.96
N ILE A 122 27.81 21.20 -14.12
CA ILE A 122 28.25 22.40 -13.38
C ILE A 122 29.49 22.11 -12.53
N PHE A 123 29.48 21.01 -11.77
CA PHE A 123 30.59 20.66 -10.91
C PHE A 123 31.80 20.14 -11.69
N ILE A 124 31.61 19.33 -12.73
CA ILE A 124 32.69 18.84 -13.61
C ILE A 124 33.43 20.02 -14.26
N ASP A 125 32.68 20.99 -14.79
CA ASP A 125 33.24 22.18 -15.41
C ASP A 125 33.97 23.06 -14.38
N ALA A 126 33.36 23.28 -13.21
CA ALA A 126 33.97 24.07 -12.13
C ALA A 126 35.28 23.45 -11.61
N TYR A 127 35.38 22.12 -11.60
CA TYR A 127 36.55 21.39 -11.13
C TYR A 127 37.57 21.10 -12.24
N GLY A 128 37.23 21.39 -13.50
CA GLY A 128 38.08 21.16 -14.66
C GLY A 128 38.29 19.68 -14.98
N LEU A 129 37.27 18.84 -14.75
CA LEU A 129 37.32 17.38 -14.88
C LEU A 129 36.62 16.85 -16.16
N SER A 130 36.39 17.72 -17.15
CA SER A 130 35.62 17.37 -18.35
C SER A 130 36.32 16.35 -19.27
N ALA A 131 37.60 16.04 -19.04
CA ALA A 131 38.32 15.01 -19.78
C ALA A 131 38.21 13.62 -19.13
N GLU A 132 37.87 13.57 -17.84
CA GLU A 132 37.82 12.39 -17.00
C GLU A 132 36.39 11.91 -16.75
N LEU A 133 35.44 12.85 -16.63
CA LEU A 133 34.06 12.59 -16.26
C LEU A 133 33.08 13.12 -17.31
N THR A 134 31.97 12.42 -17.45
CA THR A 134 30.86 12.83 -18.31
C THR A 134 29.59 13.07 -17.48
N PRO A 135 28.77 14.08 -17.82
CA PRO A 135 27.63 14.46 -17.00
C PRO A 135 26.46 13.47 -17.03
N GLU A 136 26.35 12.65 -18.07
CA GLU A 136 25.16 11.84 -18.40
C GLU A 136 24.83 10.83 -17.31
N VAL A 137 23.55 10.69 -16.96
CA VAL A 137 23.09 9.76 -15.93
C VAL A 137 22.17 8.72 -16.56
N PRO A 138 22.45 7.42 -16.45
CA PRO A 138 21.54 6.38 -16.96
C PRO A 138 20.15 6.47 -16.33
N LEU A 139 19.11 6.18 -17.11
CA LEU A 139 17.72 6.21 -16.64
C LEU A 139 17.50 5.26 -15.44
N GLU A 140 18.23 4.15 -15.39
CA GLU A 140 18.20 3.19 -14.27
C GLU A 140 18.76 3.73 -12.95
N GLU A 141 19.51 4.83 -12.97
CA GLU A 141 20.07 5.47 -11.77
C GLU A 141 19.17 6.58 -11.20
N ILE A 142 18.16 7.02 -11.97
CA ILE A 142 17.20 8.04 -11.52
C ILE A 142 16.27 7.46 -10.45
N THR A 143 16.56 7.79 -9.19
CA THR A 143 16.03 7.11 -7.99
C THR A 143 14.57 7.43 -7.62
N LEU A 144 13.78 7.98 -8.55
CA LEU A 144 12.35 8.20 -8.34
C LEU A 144 11.58 6.87 -8.29
N THR A 145 10.66 6.76 -7.34
CA THR A 145 9.79 5.59 -7.18
C THR A 145 8.87 5.42 -8.38
N CYS A 146 8.47 6.52 -9.03
CA CYS A 146 7.67 6.49 -10.23
C CYS A 146 8.43 6.02 -11.49
N ASN A 147 9.77 5.97 -11.45
CA ASN A 147 10.60 5.52 -12.56
C ASN A 147 10.64 3.97 -12.62
N PRO A 148 10.04 3.33 -13.62
CA PRO A 148 10.03 1.87 -13.72
C PRO A 148 11.43 1.27 -13.91
N ALA A 149 12.35 1.99 -14.54
CA ALA A 149 13.71 1.53 -14.79
C ALA A 149 14.49 1.36 -13.49
N TYR A 150 14.35 2.30 -12.55
CA TYR A 150 14.90 2.22 -11.22
C TYR A 150 14.13 1.24 -10.32
N ARG A 151 12.81 1.41 -10.20
CA ARG A 151 11.94 0.64 -9.27
C ARG A 151 12.04 -0.87 -9.47
N TYR A 152 12.17 -1.34 -10.71
CA TYR A 152 12.24 -2.78 -11.04
C TYR A 152 13.63 -3.24 -11.48
N GLY A 153 14.56 -2.30 -11.69
CA GLY A 153 15.93 -2.53 -12.12
C GLY A 153 16.09 -3.05 -13.55
N VAL A 154 17.33 -3.37 -13.92
CA VAL A 154 17.73 -3.79 -15.28
C VAL A 154 17.16 -5.15 -15.73
N LYS A 155 16.52 -5.91 -14.83
CA LYS A 155 16.04 -7.27 -15.12
C LYS A 155 14.68 -7.24 -15.81
N GLY A 156 14.67 -7.47 -17.12
CA GLY A 156 13.47 -7.54 -17.96
C GLY A 156 13.43 -6.47 -19.03
N SER A 157 12.47 -6.57 -19.95
CA SER A 157 12.24 -5.55 -20.97
C SER A 157 11.52 -4.33 -20.39
N GLU A 158 11.59 -3.19 -21.08
CA GLU A 158 10.81 -2.00 -20.74
C GLU A 158 9.31 -2.32 -20.63
N ALA A 159 8.78 -3.12 -21.56
CA ALA A 159 7.38 -3.56 -21.54
C ALA A 159 7.03 -4.39 -20.28
N ASP A 160 7.97 -5.18 -19.76
CA ASP A 160 7.78 -5.93 -18.52
C ASP A 160 7.72 -4.96 -17.32
N ARG A 161 8.56 -3.92 -17.31
CA ARG A 161 8.56 -2.88 -16.26
C ARG A 161 7.27 -2.08 -16.28
N GLU A 162 6.79 -1.69 -17.45
CA GLU A 162 5.51 -0.98 -17.63
C GLU A 162 4.32 -1.83 -17.17
N THR A 163 4.33 -3.13 -17.49
CA THR A 163 3.28 -4.06 -17.04
C THR A 163 3.26 -4.14 -15.52
N ARG A 164 4.44 -4.25 -14.88
CA ARG A 164 4.56 -4.29 -13.42
C ARG A 164 4.14 -2.97 -12.77
N LEU A 165 4.53 -1.82 -13.34
CA LEU A 165 4.10 -0.51 -12.84
C LEU A 165 2.58 -0.42 -12.82
N ARG A 166 1.92 -0.82 -13.91
CA ARG A 166 0.46 -0.83 -13.98
C ARG A 166 -0.16 -1.75 -12.93
N THR A 167 0.36 -2.98 -12.78
CA THR A 167 -0.12 -3.92 -11.76
C THR A 167 0.03 -3.35 -10.35
N ASP A 168 1.19 -2.79 -10.02
CA ASP A 168 1.44 -2.19 -8.70
C ASP A 168 0.57 -0.96 -8.46
N THR A 169 0.34 -0.13 -9.48
CA THR A 169 -0.54 1.05 -9.38
C THR A 169 -1.99 0.64 -9.12
N MET A 170 -2.46 -0.44 -9.74
CA MET A 170 -3.80 -0.98 -9.43
C MET A 170 -3.86 -1.56 -8.03
N ALA A 171 -2.82 -2.27 -7.57
CA ALA A 171 -2.74 -2.74 -6.19
C ALA A 171 -2.72 -1.59 -5.17
N GLU A 172 -2.00 -0.50 -5.46
CA GLU A 172 -1.97 0.74 -4.68
C GLU A 172 -3.35 1.41 -4.66
N PHE A 173 -4.09 1.40 -5.78
CA PHE A 173 -5.47 1.88 -5.83
C PHE A 173 -6.41 1.07 -4.93
N LEU A 174 -6.28 -0.27 -4.93
CA LEU A 174 -7.04 -1.14 -4.02
C LEU A 174 -6.66 -0.91 -2.55
N SER A 175 -5.37 -0.72 -2.26
CA SER A 175 -4.86 -0.37 -0.92
C SER A 175 -5.45 0.95 -0.41
N TYR A 176 -5.43 1.98 -1.24
CA TYR A 176 -6.01 3.29 -0.92
C TYR A 176 -7.51 3.18 -0.68
N ALA A 177 -8.22 2.43 -1.53
CA ALA A 177 -9.66 2.17 -1.35
C ALA A 177 -9.94 1.51 0.00
N VAL A 178 -9.15 0.52 0.43
CA VAL A 178 -9.29 -0.09 1.77
C VAL A 178 -9.01 0.92 2.88
N GLY A 179 -8.06 1.83 2.69
CA GLY A 179 -7.86 2.97 3.59
C GLY A 179 -9.09 3.87 3.71
N CYS A 180 -9.76 4.16 2.59
CA CYS A 180 -11.04 4.87 2.62
C CYS A 180 -12.15 4.04 3.27
N MET A 181 -12.18 2.72 3.06
CA MET A 181 -13.17 1.84 3.71
C MET A 181 -13.03 1.86 5.23
N PHE A 182 -11.81 1.94 5.76
CA PHE A 182 -11.60 2.07 7.20
C PHE A 182 -11.68 3.51 7.72
N GLY A 183 -11.83 4.51 6.84
CA GLY A 183 -11.84 5.92 7.21
C GLY A 183 -10.46 6.50 7.50
N ARG A 184 -9.39 5.76 7.20
CA ARG A 184 -8.01 6.28 7.30
C ARG A 184 -7.78 7.44 6.34
N TYR A 185 -8.39 7.39 5.16
CA TYR A 185 -8.38 8.44 4.15
C TYR A 185 -9.80 8.83 3.74
N SER A 186 -9.94 9.96 3.05
CA SER A 186 -11.19 10.39 2.43
C SER A 186 -10.98 10.81 0.98
N LEU A 187 -12.01 10.69 0.16
CA LEU A 187 -12.03 11.31 -1.17
C LEU A 187 -12.29 12.82 -1.09
N ASP A 188 -12.79 13.30 0.05
CA ASP A 188 -13.31 14.65 0.25
C ASP A 188 -12.40 15.51 1.14
N ALA A 189 -11.34 14.93 1.71
CA ALA A 189 -10.36 15.62 2.53
C ALA A 189 -8.96 14.98 2.38
N PRO A 190 -7.90 15.79 2.22
CA PRO A 190 -6.54 15.28 2.09
C PRO A 190 -5.96 14.79 3.42
N GLY A 191 -5.07 13.81 3.35
CA GLY A 191 -4.32 13.31 4.49
C GLY A 191 -5.09 12.32 5.35
N LEU A 192 -4.47 11.96 6.48
CA LEU A 192 -5.03 11.02 7.44
C LEU A 192 -6.28 11.60 8.12
N ILE A 193 -7.39 10.85 8.08
CA ILE A 193 -8.65 11.21 8.75
C ILE A 193 -8.80 10.47 10.08
N LEU A 194 -8.84 9.14 10.06
CA LEU A 194 -8.75 8.33 11.27
C LEU A 194 -7.35 7.74 11.39
N ALA A 195 -6.63 8.13 12.43
CA ALA A 195 -5.27 7.70 12.72
C ALA A 195 -4.91 7.73 14.21
N ASN A 196 -5.88 7.94 15.11
CA ASN A 196 -5.67 7.91 16.56
C ASN A 196 -6.40 6.72 17.19
N GLN A 197 -5.93 6.32 18.37
CA GLN A 197 -6.43 5.13 19.07
C GLN A 197 -7.92 5.25 19.43
N GLY A 198 -8.69 4.27 19.03
CA GLY A 198 -10.10 4.10 19.38
C GLY A 198 -11.07 4.99 18.63
N GLU A 199 -10.61 5.73 17.61
CA GLU A 199 -11.46 6.59 16.79
C GLU A 199 -12.58 5.81 16.09
N ARG A 200 -13.71 6.49 15.91
CA ARG A 200 -14.96 5.92 15.43
C ARG A 200 -15.48 6.66 14.19
N LEU A 201 -16.60 6.17 13.67
CA LEU A 201 -17.28 6.82 12.56
C LEU A 201 -17.68 8.26 12.92
N GLU A 202 -18.06 8.53 14.17
CA GLU A 202 -18.42 9.88 14.60
C GLU A 202 -17.24 10.85 14.50
N ASP A 203 -16.03 10.41 14.83
CA ASP A 203 -14.80 11.21 14.70
C ASP A 203 -14.47 11.49 13.22
N TYR A 204 -14.73 10.52 12.34
CA TYR A 204 -14.60 10.71 10.90
C TYR A 204 -15.60 11.77 10.41
N LEU A 205 -16.88 11.65 10.78
CA LEU A 205 -17.93 12.57 10.36
C LEU A 205 -17.75 13.98 10.93
N ALA A 206 -17.09 14.13 12.08
CA ALA A 206 -16.71 15.45 12.60
C ALA A 206 -15.71 16.17 11.68
N ARG A 207 -14.88 15.42 10.93
CA ARG A 207 -13.91 15.95 9.96
C ARG A 207 -14.46 16.03 8.54
N VAL A 208 -15.29 15.06 8.15
CA VAL A 208 -15.90 14.94 6.82
C VAL A 208 -17.41 14.69 7.00
N PRO A 209 -18.23 15.74 7.20
CA PRO A 209 -19.65 15.58 7.57
C PRO A 209 -20.52 14.90 6.51
N GLU A 210 -20.22 15.12 5.23
CA GLU A 210 -20.99 14.57 4.10
C GLU A 210 -20.04 13.82 3.14
N PRO A 211 -19.53 12.64 3.54
CA PRO A 211 -18.54 11.93 2.74
C PRO A 211 -19.16 11.34 1.48
N THR A 212 -18.48 11.51 0.35
CA THR A 212 -18.86 10.89 -0.92
C THR A 212 -18.74 9.35 -0.83
N PHE A 213 -17.81 8.85 -0.01
CA PHE A 213 -17.68 7.44 0.31
C PHE A 213 -17.57 7.24 1.83
N ALA A 214 -18.63 6.73 2.44
CA ALA A 214 -18.67 6.51 3.89
C ALA A 214 -17.79 5.33 4.33
N PRO A 215 -16.95 5.50 5.36
CA PRO A 215 -16.19 4.39 5.91
C PRO A 215 -17.10 3.41 6.62
N ASP A 216 -16.58 2.21 6.83
CA ASP A 216 -17.22 1.16 7.58
C ASP A 216 -17.45 1.60 9.04
N ALA A 217 -18.64 1.33 9.57
CA ALA A 217 -19.06 1.85 10.85
C ALA A 217 -18.41 1.11 12.03
N ASP A 218 -18.27 -0.21 11.93
CA ASP A 218 -17.90 -1.06 13.07
C ASP A 218 -16.43 -1.50 13.07
N ASN A 219 -15.67 -1.10 12.03
CA ASN A 219 -14.26 -1.39 11.83
C ASN A 219 -13.99 -2.87 11.46
N VAL A 220 -14.97 -3.58 10.93
CA VAL A 220 -14.82 -4.98 10.51
C VAL A 220 -15.24 -5.14 9.06
N ILE A 221 -14.31 -5.55 8.20
CA ILE A 221 -14.60 -5.79 6.78
C ILE A 221 -14.38 -7.26 6.45
N PRO A 222 -15.43 -8.03 6.11
CA PRO A 222 -15.30 -9.42 5.68
C PRO A 222 -14.48 -9.57 4.40
N VAL A 223 -13.57 -10.56 4.39
CA VAL A 223 -12.74 -10.93 3.24
C VAL A 223 -12.94 -12.40 2.93
N LEU A 224 -14.11 -12.72 2.36
CA LEU A 224 -14.57 -14.09 2.13
C LEU A 224 -14.63 -14.44 0.64
N ASP A 225 -14.48 -15.73 0.34
CA ASP A 225 -14.75 -16.28 -0.98
C ASP A 225 -16.27 -16.51 -1.12
N GLY A 226 -16.91 -15.75 -2.00
CA GLY A 226 -18.35 -15.70 -2.19
C GLY A 226 -19.04 -14.48 -1.55
N ASP A 227 -20.27 -14.23 -2.00
CA ASP A 227 -21.07 -13.05 -1.63
C ASP A 227 -21.88 -13.34 -0.35
N TRP A 228 -21.19 -13.41 0.79
CA TRP A 228 -21.81 -13.76 2.09
C TRP A 228 -22.31 -12.54 2.86
N PHE A 229 -21.69 -11.37 2.66
CA PHE A 229 -22.02 -10.14 3.35
C PHE A 229 -22.19 -9.01 2.33
N PRO A 230 -23.21 -8.14 2.47
CA PRO A 230 -23.47 -7.05 1.53
C PRO A 230 -22.41 -5.95 1.58
N ASP A 231 -21.66 -5.87 2.69
CA ASP A 231 -20.59 -4.92 2.99
C ASP A 231 -19.21 -5.57 2.97
N ASP A 232 -19.05 -6.72 2.28
CA ASP A 232 -17.73 -7.32 2.12
C ASP A 232 -16.76 -6.42 1.34
N ILE A 233 -15.47 -6.71 1.45
CA ILE A 233 -14.41 -5.91 0.81
C ILE A 233 -14.59 -5.73 -0.70
N THR A 234 -15.19 -6.72 -1.37
CA THR A 234 -15.40 -6.70 -2.82
C THR A 234 -16.53 -5.75 -3.18
N GLU A 235 -17.67 -5.84 -2.50
CA GLU A 235 -18.80 -4.92 -2.71
C GLU A 235 -18.46 -3.49 -2.32
N ARG A 236 -17.72 -3.30 -1.22
CA ARG A 236 -17.21 -1.98 -0.82
C ARG A 236 -16.27 -1.41 -1.87
N PHE A 237 -15.39 -2.21 -2.45
CA PHE A 237 -14.52 -1.75 -3.54
C PHE A 237 -15.31 -1.42 -4.81
N ARG A 238 -16.31 -2.23 -5.15
CA ARG A 238 -17.20 -1.95 -6.30
C ARG A 238 -17.96 -0.65 -6.11
N LEU A 239 -18.43 -0.34 -4.89
CA LEU A 239 -19.02 0.95 -4.55
C LEU A 239 -17.99 2.08 -4.68
N PHE A 240 -16.79 1.92 -4.14
CA PHE A 240 -15.70 2.89 -4.25
C PHE A 240 -15.36 3.21 -5.72
N LEU A 241 -15.31 2.20 -6.57
CA LEU A 241 -15.05 2.37 -8.01
C LEU A 241 -16.15 3.17 -8.71
N ARG A 242 -17.42 2.95 -8.35
CA ARG A 242 -18.56 3.73 -8.87
C ARG A 242 -18.54 5.18 -8.40
N VAL A 243 -18.15 5.41 -7.15
CA VAL A 243 -18.01 6.75 -6.61
C VAL A 243 -16.88 7.53 -7.31
N THR A 244 -15.76 6.85 -7.58
CA THR A 244 -14.57 7.48 -8.19
C THR A 244 -14.65 7.64 -9.70
N PHE A 245 -15.31 6.75 -10.45
CA PHE A 245 -15.35 6.81 -11.91
C PHE A 245 -16.77 6.75 -12.52
N GLY A 246 -17.80 6.84 -11.68
CA GLY A 246 -19.19 6.79 -12.12
C GLY A 246 -19.67 5.38 -12.50
N GLU A 247 -20.99 5.23 -12.58
CA GLU A 247 -21.61 3.96 -13.01
C GLU A 247 -21.35 3.66 -14.50
N ALA A 248 -21.25 4.70 -15.33
CA ALA A 248 -21.13 4.58 -16.79
C ALA A 248 -19.91 3.74 -17.22
N HIS A 249 -18.77 3.93 -16.54
CA HIS A 249 -17.50 3.25 -16.86
C HIS A 249 -17.16 2.11 -15.89
N PHE A 250 -18.06 1.75 -14.98
CA PHE A 250 -17.78 0.77 -13.92
C PHE A 250 -17.23 -0.57 -14.45
N ARG A 251 -17.88 -1.15 -15.47
CA ARG A 251 -17.47 -2.46 -16.03
C ARG A 251 -16.11 -2.39 -16.75
N GLU A 252 -15.86 -1.29 -17.45
CA GLU A 252 -14.60 -1.06 -18.15
C GLU A 252 -13.45 -0.90 -17.16
N ASN A 253 -13.63 -0.08 -16.12
CA ASN A 253 -12.63 0.15 -15.10
C ASN A 253 -12.36 -1.10 -14.27
N LEU A 254 -13.41 -1.86 -13.91
CA LEU A 254 -13.25 -3.13 -13.20
C LEU A 254 -12.42 -4.11 -14.03
N ARG A 255 -12.74 -4.24 -15.32
CA ARG A 255 -11.97 -5.10 -16.22
C ARG A 255 -10.51 -4.64 -16.34
N TYR A 256 -10.26 -3.33 -16.44
CA TYR A 256 -8.90 -2.79 -16.51
C TYR A 256 -8.06 -3.17 -15.27
N ILE A 257 -8.66 -3.11 -14.08
CA ILE A 257 -8.04 -3.55 -12.83
C ILE A 257 -7.74 -5.06 -12.89
N GLU A 258 -8.72 -5.88 -13.23
CA GLU A 258 -8.58 -7.34 -13.23
C GLU A 258 -7.59 -7.83 -14.29
N ASP A 259 -7.54 -7.18 -15.46
CA ASP A 259 -6.57 -7.43 -16.52
C ASP A 259 -5.14 -7.06 -16.06
N ALA A 260 -4.97 -6.01 -15.27
CA ALA A 260 -3.67 -5.63 -14.69
C ALA A 260 -3.23 -6.55 -13.55
N LEU A 261 -4.16 -7.02 -12.71
CA LEU A 261 -3.89 -7.95 -11.61
C LEU A 261 -3.76 -9.41 -12.07
N GLY A 262 -4.25 -9.72 -13.28
CA GLY A 262 -4.32 -11.07 -13.84
C GLY A 262 -5.34 -11.98 -13.14
N LYS A 263 -6.29 -11.40 -12.39
CA LYS A 263 -7.32 -12.12 -11.63
C LYS A 263 -8.47 -11.20 -11.26
N ASP A 264 -9.61 -11.78 -10.93
CA ASP A 264 -10.73 -11.03 -10.40
C ASP A 264 -10.41 -10.40 -9.03
N ILE A 265 -11.05 -9.26 -8.74
CA ILE A 265 -10.77 -8.48 -7.52
C ILE A 265 -11.04 -9.29 -6.23
N ARG A 266 -12.01 -10.21 -6.25
CA ARG A 266 -12.33 -11.04 -5.08
C ARG A 266 -11.19 -12.03 -4.79
N LYS A 267 -10.64 -12.66 -5.83
CA LYS A 267 -9.43 -13.49 -5.69
C LYS A 267 -8.24 -12.68 -5.21
N TYR A 268 -8.05 -11.46 -5.72
CA TYR A 268 -6.97 -10.59 -5.25
C TYR A 268 -7.10 -10.29 -3.75
N PHE A 269 -8.28 -9.86 -3.29
CA PHE A 269 -8.50 -9.55 -1.86
C PHE A 269 -8.32 -10.78 -0.95
N THR A 270 -8.82 -11.94 -1.38
CA THR A 270 -8.77 -13.17 -0.57
C THR A 270 -7.41 -13.88 -0.57
N LYS A 271 -6.57 -13.66 -1.60
CA LYS A 271 -5.28 -14.38 -1.76
C LYS A 271 -4.05 -13.49 -1.63
N ASP A 272 -4.07 -12.29 -2.20
CA ASP A 272 -2.86 -11.49 -2.41
C ASP A 272 -2.80 -10.25 -1.52
N PHE A 273 -3.93 -9.55 -1.34
CA PHE A 273 -3.99 -8.24 -0.68
C PHE A 273 -3.27 -8.21 0.68
N TYR A 274 -3.57 -9.17 1.57
CA TYR A 274 -2.97 -9.16 2.90
C TYR A 274 -1.46 -9.41 2.87
N ALA A 275 -0.97 -10.24 1.95
CA ALA A 275 0.46 -10.49 1.81
C ALA A 275 1.18 -9.23 1.29
N ASP A 276 0.59 -8.52 0.33
CA ASP A 276 1.11 -7.22 -0.12
C ASP A 276 1.11 -6.20 1.02
N HIS A 277 0.01 -6.10 1.78
CA HIS A 277 -0.10 -5.20 2.92
C HIS A 277 0.97 -5.46 3.99
N VAL A 278 1.17 -6.73 4.37
CA VAL A 278 2.22 -7.12 5.32
C VAL A 278 3.61 -6.74 4.79
N LYS A 279 3.87 -6.90 3.49
CA LYS A 279 5.15 -6.54 2.85
C LYS A 279 5.35 -5.02 2.85
N ARG A 280 4.35 -4.25 2.42
CA ARG A 280 4.36 -2.79 2.32
C ARG A 280 4.71 -2.13 3.66
N TYR A 281 4.14 -2.63 4.75
CA TYR A 281 4.39 -2.14 6.10
C TYR A 281 5.52 -2.87 6.84
N LYS A 282 6.48 -3.47 6.11
CA LYS A 282 7.69 -4.12 6.67
C LYS A 282 7.37 -5.09 7.83
N LYS A 283 6.38 -5.96 7.61
CA LYS A 283 5.83 -6.94 8.57
C LYS A 283 5.10 -6.34 9.77
N ARG A 284 4.81 -5.04 9.79
CA ARG A 284 4.08 -4.34 10.87
C ARG A 284 2.77 -3.75 10.29
N PRO A 285 1.84 -4.59 9.79
CA PRO A 285 0.65 -4.09 9.10
C PRO A 285 -0.27 -3.32 10.05
N ILE A 286 -0.93 -2.31 9.49
CA ILE A 286 -1.93 -1.50 10.21
C ILE A 286 -3.36 -2.07 10.11
N TYR A 287 -3.60 -2.95 9.13
CA TYR A 287 -4.86 -3.68 9.00
C TYR A 287 -4.57 -5.11 9.43
N TRP A 288 -5.31 -5.61 10.41
CA TRP A 288 -5.09 -6.94 10.97
C TRP A 288 -6.17 -7.88 10.49
N MET A 289 -5.76 -9.04 9.99
CA MET A 289 -6.67 -10.06 9.49
C MET A 289 -6.98 -11.07 10.59
N PHE A 290 -8.18 -11.01 11.15
CA PHE A 290 -8.75 -12.12 11.91
C PHE A 290 -9.03 -13.25 10.94
N SER A 291 -8.50 -14.45 11.21
CA SER A 291 -8.52 -15.58 10.29
C SER A 291 -8.74 -16.88 11.04
N SER A 292 -9.71 -17.69 10.61
CA SER A 292 -9.82 -19.07 11.10
C SER A 292 -8.59 -19.89 10.70
N PRO A 293 -8.32 -21.04 11.37
CA PRO A 293 -7.10 -21.82 11.15
C PRO A 293 -6.88 -22.26 9.70
N LYS A 294 -7.95 -22.56 8.95
CA LYS A 294 -7.86 -22.91 7.51
C LYS A 294 -8.24 -21.75 6.59
N GLY A 295 -8.48 -20.56 7.14
CA GLY A 295 -8.83 -19.36 6.39
C GLY A 295 -10.25 -19.40 5.80
N THR A 296 -11.14 -20.22 6.35
CA THR A 296 -12.56 -20.29 5.98
C THR A 296 -13.29 -18.99 6.32
N PHE A 297 -12.96 -18.38 7.46
CA PHE A 297 -13.41 -17.04 7.81
C PHE A 297 -12.21 -16.10 7.82
N ASN A 298 -12.34 -14.94 7.18
CA ASN A 298 -11.40 -13.83 7.31
C ASN A 298 -12.16 -12.51 7.42
N ALA A 299 -11.69 -11.63 8.30
CA ALA A 299 -12.15 -10.25 8.40
C ALA A 299 -10.96 -9.34 8.72
N LEU A 300 -10.92 -8.17 8.07
CA LEU A 300 -9.94 -7.14 8.36
C LEU A 300 -10.48 -6.18 9.40
N ILE A 301 -9.61 -5.72 10.29
CA ILE A 301 -9.83 -4.56 11.15
C ILE A 301 -8.70 -3.56 10.99
N TYR A 302 -8.98 -2.27 11.23
CA TYR A 302 -7.94 -1.25 11.30
C TYR A 302 -7.49 -1.02 12.74
N MET A 303 -6.19 -1.20 13.02
CA MET A 303 -5.68 -1.19 14.38
C MET A 303 -5.89 0.15 15.11
N HIS A 304 -5.90 1.27 14.39
CA HIS A 304 -6.08 2.58 15.03
C HIS A 304 -7.53 2.75 15.54
N ARG A 305 -8.49 2.10 14.87
CA ARG A 305 -9.90 2.06 15.29
C ARG A 305 -10.22 0.88 16.21
N TYR A 306 -9.23 0.10 16.61
CA TYR A 306 -9.43 -1.02 17.52
C TYR A 306 -9.90 -0.53 18.88
N ARG A 307 -10.80 -1.30 19.51
CA ARG A 307 -11.28 -1.10 20.88
C ARG A 307 -11.43 -2.46 21.58
N GLY A 308 -11.47 -2.47 22.90
CA GLY A 308 -11.66 -3.72 23.66
C GLY A 308 -12.92 -4.53 23.30
N ASP A 309 -13.93 -3.93 22.66
CA ASP A 309 -15.12 -4.63 22.17
C ASP A 309 -15.04 -5.10 20.70
N THR A 310 -13.98 -4.77 19.93
CA THR A 310 -13.85 -5.16 18.52
C THR A 310 -13.95 -6.68 18.31
N VAL A 311 -13.36 -7.50 19.19
CA VAL A 311 -13.47 -8.97 19.08
C VAL A 311 -14.89 -9.46 19.34
N SER A 312 -15.65 -8.74 20.19
CA SER A 312 -17.07 -9.05 20.42
C SER A 312 -17.93 -8.75 19.19
N VAL A 313 -17.63 -7.67 18.46
CA VAL A 313 -18.27 -7.36 17.17
C VAL A 313 -17.98 -8.46 16.14
N ILE A 314 -16.70 -8.80 15.94
CA ILE A 314 -16.30 -9.90 15.05
C ILE A 314 -17.03 -11.20 15.39
N LEU A 315 -17.12 -11.54 16.67
CA LEU A 315 -17.77 -12.76 17.13
C LEU A 315 -19.27 -12.78 16.79
N ASN A 316 -20.00 -11.75 17.22
CA ASN A 316 -21.47 -11.79 17.22
C ASN A 316 -22.05 -11.41 15.86
N ASP A 317 -21.48 -10.38 15.22
CA ASP A 317 -22.08 -9.76 14.05
C ASP A 317 -21.52 -10.38 12.75
N TYR A 318 -20.37 -11.07 12.82
CA TYR A 318 -19.73 -11.65 11.63
C TYR A 318 -19.53 -13.16 11.71
N LEU A 319 -18.81 -13.67 12.70
CA LEU A 319 -18.48 -15.10 12.77
C LEU A 319 -19.74 -15.96 12.94
N ARG A 320 -20.56 -15.66 13.95
CA ARG A 320 -21.81 -16.39 14.20
C ARG A 320 -22.82 -16.22 13.06
N GLU A 321 -22.92 -15.02 12.51
CA GLU A 321 -23.77 -14.76 11.34
C GLU A 321 -23.30 -15.61 10.14
N PHE A 322 -21.99 -15.68 9.90
CA PHE A 322 -21.43 -16.50 8.83
C PHE A 322 -21.70 -17.99 9.04
N ILE A 323 -21.54 -18.50 10.27
CA ILE A 323 -21.90 -19.89 10.62
C ILE A 323 -23.39 -20.14 10.31
N SER A 324 -24.28 -19.24 10.72
CA SER A 324 -25.73 -19.36 10.44
C SER A 324 -26.06 -19.35 8.95
N LYS A 325 -25.37 -18.51 8.16
CA LYS A 325 -25.49 -18.49 6.69
C LYS A 325 -25.00 -19.81 6.07
N LEU A 326 -23.89 -20.36 6.55
CA LEU A 326 -23.39 -21.67 6.12
C LEU A 326 -24.37 -22.80 6.46
N GLU A 327 -24.99 -22.78 7.65
CA GLU A 327 -26.01 -23.76 8.04
C GLU A 327 -27.27 -23.68 7.14
N SER A 328 -27.68 -22.46 6.80
CA SER A 328 -28.80 -22.22 5.88
C SER A 328 -28.48 -22.75 4.47
N GLU A 329 -27.27 -22.49 3.98
CA GLU A 329 -26.80 -23.01 2.69
C GLU A 329 -26.68 -24.54 2.70
N ARG A 330 -26.21 -25.13 3.80
CA ARG A 330 -26.21 -26.59 3.99
C ARG A 330 -27.61 -27.17 3.83
N GLY A 331 -28.61 -26.57 4.49
CA GLY A 331 -30.01 -27.01 4.39
C GLY A 331 -30.60 -26.82 2.98
N ARG A 332 -30.15 -25.80 2.23
CA ARG A 332 -30.52 -25.61 0.82
C ARG A 332 -29.95 -26.73 -0.06
N LEU A 333 -28.68 -27.07 0.14
CA LEU A 333 -28.00 -28.14 -0.60
C LEU A 333 -28.58 -29.52 -0.28
N GLU A 334 -28.94 -29.78 0.98
CA GLU A 334 -29.63 -31.01 1.41
C GLU A 334 -30.97 -31.19 0.67
N LYS A 335 -31.81 -30.14 0.64
CA LYS A 335 -33.05 -30.16 -0.14
C LYS A 335 -32.80 -30.41 -1.63
N LEU A 336 -31.74 -29.84 -2.19
CA LEU A 336 -31.37 -30.03 -3.60
C LEU A 336 -30.85 -31.45 -3.88
N SER A 337 -30.16 -32.09 -2.94
CA SER A 337 -29.72 -33.48 -3.10
C SER A 337 -30.87 -34.47 -3.07
N ASP A 338 -31.94 -34.15 -2.34
CA ASP A 338 -33.13 -35.01 -2.20
C ASP A 338 -34.21 -34.73 -3.27
N ASP A 339 -34.10 -33.63 -4.03
CA ASP A 339 -35.09 -33.22 -5.03
C ASP A 339 -35.17 -34.25 -6.19
N PRO A 340 -36.31 -34.95 -6.35
CA PRO A 340 -36.50 -35.92 -7.42
C PRO A 340 -36.45 -35.32 -8.84
N SER A 341 -36.65 -34.01 -8.98
CA SER A 341 -36.59 -33.28 -10.25
C SER A 341 -35.17 -32.82 -10.62
N ALA A 342 -34.25 -32.76 -9.65
CA ALA A 342 -32.85 -32.40 -9.91
C ALA A 342 -32.13 -33.52 -10.65
N SER A 343 -31.23 -33.15 -11.57
CA SER A 343 -30.39 -34.12 -12.28
C SER A 343 -29.42 -34.84 -11.33
N GLN A 344 -28.99 -36.06 -11.70
CA GLN A 344 -28.01 -36.82 -10.91
C GLN A 344 -26.70 -36.04 -10.68
N GLY A 345 -26.27 -35.23 -11.67
CA GLY A 345 -25.10 -34.36 -11.56
C GLY A 345 -25.27 -33.25 -10.52
N GLN A 346 -26.45 -32.61 -10.48
CA GLN A 346 -26.77 -31.58 -9.48
C GLN A 346 -26.80 -32.17 -8.07
N ARG A 347 -27.44 -33.33 -7.87
CA ARG A 347 -27.47 -34.01 -6.57
C ARG A 347 -26.08 -34.40 -6.08
N THR A 348 -25.26 -34.94 -6.99
CA THR A 348 -23.87 -35.31 -6.67
C THR A 348 -23.02 -34.10 -6.29
N LYS A 349 -23.19 -32.98 -7.00
CA LYS A 349 -22.50 -31.72 -6.65
C LYS A 349 -22.98 -31.19 -5.29
N ALA A 350 -24.28 -31.17 -5.05
CA ALA A 350 -24.86 -30.72 -3.79
C ALA A 350 -24.32 -31.51 -2.59
N LEU A 351 -24.22 -32.84 -2.69
CA LEU A 351 -23.62 -33.67 -1.64
C LEU A 351 -22.14 -33.34 -1.38
N LYS A 352 -21.36 -33.05 -2.42
CA LYS A 352 -19.94 -32.65 -2.28
C LYS A 352 -19.81 -31.29 -1.61
N ASP A 353 -20.58 -30.30 -2.08
CA ASP A 353 -20.56 -28.94 -1.54
C ASP A 353 -21.04 -28.95 -0.08
N MET A 354 -22.06 -29.75 0.25
CA MET A 354 -22.54 -29.96 1.62
C MET A 354 -21.45 -30.53 2.53
N ALA A 355 -20.69 -31.53 2.07
CA ALA A 355 -19.58 -32.10 2.84
C ALA A 355 -18.44 -31.10 3.10
N ILE A 356 -18.24 -30.12 2.21
CA ILE A 356 -17.30 -29.02 2.42
C ILE A 356 -17.85 -28.06 3.49
N ILE A 357 -19.11 -27.66 3.37
CA ILE A 357 -19.76 -26.74 4.31
C ILE A 357 -19.79 -27.31 5.74
N VAL A 358 -20.05 -28.61 5.91
CA VAL A 358 -19.98 -29.26 7.23
C VAL A 358 -18.59 -29.08 7.87
N LYS A 359 -17.52 -29.32 7.10
CA LYS A 359 -16.14 -29.13 7.60
C LYS A 359 -15.83 -27.67 7.94
N HIS A 360 -16.41 -26.73 7.20
CA HIS A 360 -16.28 -25.31 7.50
C HIS A 360 -17.00 -24.96 8.81
N ILE A 361 -18.25 -25.40 8.99
CA ILE A 361 -19.02 -25.17 10.22
C ILE A 361 -18.31 -25.78 11.42
N ASP A 362 -17.82 -27.01 11.31
CA ASP A 362 -17.10 -27.69 12.40
C ASP A 362 -15.85 -26.91 12.82
N GLU A 363 -15.04 -26.47 11.85
CA GLU A 363 -13.86 -25.65 12.11
C GLU A 363 -14.22 -24.31 12.77
N LEU A 364 -15.24 -23.62 12.27
CA LEU A 364 -15.61 -22.30 12.77
C LEU A 364 -16.21 -22.39 14.18
N ASN A 365 -16.98 -23.43 14.49
CA ASN A 365 -17.48 -23.69 15.84
C ASN A 365 -16.35 -24.03 16.83
N GLU A 366 -15.34 -24.78 16.40
CA GLU A 366 -14.14 -25.05 17.20
C GLU A 366 -13.35 -23.77 17.44
N TRP A 367 -13.08 -22.98 16.39
CA TRP A 367 -12.37 -21.72 16.48
C TRP A 367 -13.12 -20.67 17.32
N GLU A 368 -14.45 -20.60 17.18
CA GLU A 368 -15.30 -19.76 18.02
C GLU A 368 -15.11 -20.11 19.50
N ARG A 369 -15.34 -21.37 19.86
CA ARG A 369 -15.32 -21.83 21.26
C ARG A 369 -13.95 -21.68 21.91
N ASP A 370 -12.90 -22.06 21.19
CA ASP A 370 -11.57 -22.24 21.80
C ASP A 370 -10.69 -20.98 21.67
N VAL A 371 -11.01 -20.07 20.75
CA VAL A 371 -10.18 -18.88 20.46
C VAL A 371 -10.98 -17.58 20.55
N VAL A 372 -11.99 -17.40 19.69
CA VAL A 372 -12.64 -16.10 19.52
C VAL A 372 -13.50 -15.71 20.73
N PHE A 373 -14.28 -16.65 21.26
CA PHE A 373 -15.15 -16.40 22.42
C PHE A 373 -14.34 -16.04 23.69
N PRO A 374 -13.29 -16.77 24.09
CA PRO A 374 -12.42 -16.34 25.19
C PRO A 374 -11.80 -14.96 24.98
N LEU A 375 -11.34 -14.65 23.77
CA LEU A 375 -10.77 -13.32 23.45
C LEU A 375 -11.82 -12.20 23.52
N ALA A 376 -13.04 -12.45 23.04
CA ALA A 376 -14.15 -11.51 23.15
C ALA A 376 -14.51 -11.21 24.62
N GLN A 377 -14.43 -12.22 25.49
CA GLN A 377 -14.63 -12.03 26.94
C GLN A 377 -13.47 -11.28 27.60
N ALA A 378 -12.23 -11.52 27.16
CA ALA A 378 -11.03 -10.90 27.71
C ALA A 378 -10.98 -9.38 27.46
N LYS A 379 -11.61 -8.90 26.38
CA LYS A 379 -11.64 -7.48 25.98
C LYS A 379 -10.26 -6.83 26.03
N ILE A 380 -9.30 -7.49 25.38
CA ILE A 380 -7.90 -7.06 25.35
C ILE A 380 -7.83 -5.65 24.79
N GLU A 381 -7.20 -4.73 25.52
CA GLU A 381 -6.86 -3.41 25.01
C GLU A 381 -5.48 -3.43 24.34
N ILE A 382 -5.30 -2.56 23.35
CA ILE A 382 -4.00 -2.32 22.71
C ILE A 382 -3.53 -0.89 23.04
N ASP A 383 -2.24 -0.65 22.91
CA ASP A 383 -1.64 0.69 23.00
C ASP A 383 -0.89 0.95 21.70
N LEU A 384 -1.24 1.98 20.93
CA LEU A 384 -0.56 2.23 19.66
C LEU A 384 0.93 2.54 19.83
N ASP A 385 1.36 3.10 20.97
CA ASP A 385 2.76 3.44 21.25
C ASP A 385 3.64 2.18 21.43
N ASP A 386 3.05 1.07 21.89
CA ASP A 386 3.71 -0.24 21.96
C ASP A 386 4.02 -0.81 20.56
N GLY A 387 3.32 -0.32 19.53
CA GLY A 387 3.47 -0.73 18.14
C GLY A 387 2.98 -2.15 17.83
N VAL A 388 3.05 -2.54 16.56
CA VAL A 388 2.47 -3.81 16.08
C VAL A 388 3.14 -5.04 16.72
N LYS A 389 4.46 -4.99 16.97
CA LYS A 389 5.21 -6.13 17.52
C LYS A 389 4.75 -6.56 18.90
N ALA A 390 4.31 -5.62 19.74
CA ALA A 390 3.83 -5.92 21.08
C ALA A 390 2.32 -6.19 21.13
N ASN A 391 1.53 -5.52 20.28
CA ASN A 391 0.08 -5.69 20.31
C ASN A 391 -0.43 -6.89 19.52
N TYR A 392 0.11 -7.17 18.33
CA TYR A 392 -0.37 -8.25 17.47
C TYR A 392 -0.32 -9.63 18.16
N PRO A 393 0.75 -9.99 18.90
CA PRO A 393 0.81 -11.30 19.58
C PRO A 393 -0.24 -11.50 20.68
N LYS A 394 -0.83 -10.41 21.22
CA LYS A 394 -1.89 -10.50 22.24
C LYS A 394 -3.11 -11.29 21.76
N PHE A 395 -3.31 -11.40 20.45
CA PHE A 395 -4.45 -12.09 19.83
C PHE A 395 -4.16 -13.53 19.38
N GLY A 396 -2.91 -13.97 19.47
CA GLY A 396 -2.50 -15.36 19.19
C GLY A 396 -3.10 -15.95 17.91
N ALA A 397 -3.80 -17.06 18.05
CA ALA A 397 -4.39 -17.83 16.94
C ALA A 397 -5.63 -17.18 16.29
N ALA A 398 -6.10 -16.03 16.78
CA ALA A 398 -7.19 -15.30 16.12
C ALA A 398 -6.72 -14.50 14.92
N LEU A 399 -5.46 -14.03 14.92
CA LEU A 399 -4.89 -13.25 13.84
C LEU A 399 -4.07 -14.14 12.88
N LYS A 400 -4.11 -13.80 11.60
CA LYS A 400 -3.33 -14.48 10.57
C LYS A 400 -1.84 -14.39 10.88
N LYS A 401 -1.13 -15.52 10.88
CA LYS A 401 0.30 -15.57 11.24
C LYS A 401 1.15 -14.69 10.31
N ILE A 402 2.04 -13.88 10.90
CA ILE A 402 3.04 -13.08 10.18
C ILE A 402 4.44 -13.65 10.46
N PRO A 403 5.07 -14.32 9.48
CA PRO A 403 6.39 -14.92 9.68
C PRO A 403 7.49 -13.90 10.05
N GLY A 404 8.07 -14.08 11.24
CA GLY A 404 9.15 -13.25 11.77
C GLY A 404 8.70 -11.96 12.45
N LEU A 405 7.41 -11.79 12.77
CA LEU A 405 6.95 -10.64 13.56
C LEU A 405 7.43 -10.73 15.02
N GLU A 406 7.39 -11.93 15.60
CA GLU A 406 7.79 -12.22 16.98
C GLU A 406 9.30 -12.47 17.16
N ALA A 407 10.07 -12.44 16.07
CA ALA A 407 11.52 -12.53 16.17
C ALA A 407 12.04 -11.27 16.88
N LYS A 408 12.88 -11.47 17.91
CA LYS A 408 13.64 -10.37 18.52
C LYS A 408 14.46 -9.72 17.41
N ASP A 409 14.52 -8.40 17.41
CA ASP A 409 15.48 -7.70 16.54
C ASP A 409 16.87 -8.11 17.06
N ASP A 410 17.62 -8.87 16.25
CA ASP A 410 19.00 -9.28 16.53
C ASP A 410 19.95 -8.07 16.45
#